data_AF-A0A9P6ILQ9-F1
#
_entry.id   AF-A0A9P6ILQ9-F1
#
_cell.length_a   1.000
_cell.length_b   1.000
_cell.length_c   1.000
_cell.angle_alpha   90.00
_cell.angle_beta   90.00
_cell.angle_gamma   90.00
#
_symmetry.space_group_name_H-M   'P 1'
#
loop_
_entity.id
_entity.type
_entity.pdbx_description
1 polymer ?
#
loop_
_entity_poly.entity_id
_entity_poly.type
_entity_poly.pdbx_seq_one_letter_code
_entity_poly.pdbx_strand_id
1 'polypeptide(L)'
;MPTAKVILENVFGMLGIIFWSFQLLPQIIDNYKAKTTEGLSSSMFLLWTLASLGFGSYGIVEHLSIPIIVQPHLFGFFSTICYLQCMYYRQKTSRQKTFFISVGMFVLLAGIEVGAIFATLAGVNHNVFGTMDAAGALPVVLLFLGFLPQYTDFLRNHSVQGVSMVFITADAAGSIFSLISLALRDEFDLLAAMNYVIVLSCDLVV
;
A
#
# COMPACT_ATOMS: atom_id res chain seq x y z
N MET A 1 -33.09 10.01 9.88
CA MET A 1 -32.02 10.76 9.20
C MET A 1 -30.69 10.22 9.70
N PRO A 2 -29.68 9.97 8.85
CA PRO A 2 -28.35 9.63 9.34
C PRO A 2 -27.87 10.72 10.29
N THR A 3 -27.33 10.32 11.43
CA THR A 3 -26.80 11.26 12.42
C THR A 3 -25.60 11.99 11.84
N ALA A 4 -25.35 13.23 12.27
CA ALA A 4 -24.18 13.99 11.83
C ALA A 4 -22.86 13.20 12.03
N LYS A 5 -22.80 12.37 13.08
CA LYS A 5 -21.72 11.44 13.37
C LYS A 5 -21.44 10.47 12.21
N VAL A 6 -22.47 9.78 11.71
CA VAL A 6 -22.36 8.83 10.59
C VAL A 6 -21.94 9.53 9.30
N ILE A 7 -22.42 10.75 9.06
CA ILE A 7 -22.02 11.53 7.87
C ILE A 7 -20.52 11.86 7.95
N LEU A 8 -20.04 12.34 9.11
CA LEU A 8 -18.64 12.68 9.30
C LEU A 8 -17.72 11.46 9.20
N GLU A 9 -18.10 10.33 9.83
CA GLU A 9 -17.39 9.05 9.69
C GLU A 9 -17.16 8.72 8.21
N ASN A 10 -18.22 8.72 7.41
CA ASN A 10 -18.13 8.39 5.98
C ASN A 10 -17.28 9.40 5.18
N VAL A 11 -17.39 10.70 5.47
CA VAL A 11 -16.59 11.73 4.80
C VAL A 11 -15.11 11.53 5.08
N PHE A 12 -14.73 11.37 6.36
CA PHE A 12 -13.34 11.15 6.74
C PHE A 12 -12.82 9.81 6.23
N GLY A 13 -13.65 8.76 6.21
CA GLY A 13 -13.30 7.47 5.62
C GLY A 13 -13.01 7.58 4.11
N MET A 14 -13.85 8.30 3.36
CA MET A 14 -13.63 8.53 1.93
C MET A 14 -12.37 9.35 1.67
N LEU A 15 -12.12 10.40 2.46
CA LEU A 15 -10.88 11.17 2.36
C LEU A 15 -9.67 10.27 2.61
N GLY A 16 -9.69 9.46 3.67
CA GLY A 16 -8.64 8.48 3.97
C GLY A 16 -8.33 7.58 2.78
N ILE A 17 -9.38 6.95 2.22
CA ILE A 17 -9.26 6.07 1.04
C ILE A 17 -8.67 6.80 -0.17
N ILE A 18 -9.10 8.03 -0.45
CA ILE A 18 -8.60 8.82 -1.59
C ILE A 18 -7.12 9.11 -1.41
N PHE A 19 -6.72 9.64 -0.25
CA PHE A 19 -5.31 9.99 0.01
C PHE A 19 -4.42 8.77 -0.12
N TRP A 20 -4.79 7.66 0.51
CA TRP A 20 -4.04 6.41 0.44
C TRP A 20 -4.01 5.74 -0.92
N SER A 21 -5.07 5.90 -1.73
CA SER A 21 -5.08 5.38 -3.10
C SER A 21 -4.05 6.07 -3.99
N PHE A 22 -3.79 7.36 -3.75
CA PHE A 22 -3.01 8.21 -4.66
C PHE A 22 -1.69 8.74 -4.07
N GLN A 23 -1.35 8.40 -2.83
CA GLN A 23 -0.18 8.94 -2.13
C GLN A 23 1.15 8.75 -2.86
N LEU A 24 1.29 7.71 -3.68
CA LEU A 24 2.52 7.43 -4.42
C LEU A 24 2.65 8.23 -5.72
N LEU A 25 1.59 8.90 -6.21
CA LEU A 25 1.66 9.71 -7.43
C LEU A 25 2.72 10.82 -7.35
N PRO A 26 2.81 11.63 -6.27
CA PRO A 26 3.90 12.58 -6.09
C PRO A 26 5.29 11.96 -6.22
N GLN A 27 5.53 10.80 -5.60
CA GLN A 27 6.81 10.10 -5.70
C GLN A 27 7.13 9.69 -7.15
N ILE A 28 6.15 9.17 -7.88
CA ILE A 28 6.30 8.81 -9.30
C ILE A 28 6.69 10.04 -10.12
N ILE A 29 6.03 11.17 -9.87
CA ILE A 29 6.26 12.44 -10.56
C ILE A 29 7.67 12.96 -10.25
N ASP A 30 8.08 12.95 -8.98
CA ASP A 30 9.38 13.44 -8.54
C ASP A 30 10.51 12.59 -9.11
N ASN A 31 10.38 11.27 -9.07
CA ASN A 31 11.31 10.34 -9.74
C ASN A 31 11.43 10.64 -11.24
N TYR A 32 10.30 10.89 -11.90
CA TYR A 32 10.30 11.22 -13.33
C TYR A 32 10.95 12.58 -13.61
N LYS A 33 10.73 13.60 -12.76
CA LYS A 33 11.34 14.93 -12.94
C LYS A 33 12.83 14.91 -12.66
N ALA A 34 13.24 14.27 -11.56
CA ALA A 34 14.64 14.21 -11.13
C ALA A 34 15.48 13.23 -11.97
N LYS A 35 14.85 12.27 -12.66
CA LYS A 35 15.52 11.20 -13.44
C LYS A 35 16.49 10.37 -12.60
N THR A 36 16.30 10.35 -11.30
CA THR A 36 17.06 9.56 -10.33
C THR A 36 16.10 9.03 -9.27
N THR A 37 16.48 7.91 -8.67
CA THR A 37 15.82 7.28 -7.53
C THR A 37 16.85 6.97 -6.44
N GLU A 38 17.92 7.77 -6.36
CA GLU A 38 18.87 7.70 -5.26
C GLU A 38 18.15 7.98 -3.93
N GLY A 39 18.51 7.23 -2.88
CA GLY A 39 17.87 7.30 -1.56
C GLY A 39 16.53 6.56 -1.42
N LEU A 40 15.93 6.07 -2.51
CA LEU A 40 14.76 5.18 -2.45
C LEU A 40 15.14 3.71 -2.32
N SER A 41 14.39 2.98 -1.51
CA SER A 41 14.50 1.53 -1.40
C SER A 41 13.62 0.81 -2.42
N SER A 42 14.25 0.09 -3.36
CA SER A 42 13.50 -0.72 -4.33
C SER A 42 12.79 -1.92 -3.68
N SER A 43 13.35 -2.48 -2.61
CA SER A 43 12.72 -3.62 -1.91
C SER A 43 11.44 -3.21 -1.18
N MET A 44 11.37 -1.97 -0.67
CA MET A 44 10.15 -1.41 -0.10
C MET A 44 9.00 -1.48 -1.10
N PHE A 45 9.18 -0.89 -2.29
CA PHE A 45 8.13 -0.88 -3.31
C PHE A 45 7.72 -2.28 -3.77
N LEU A 46 8.67 -3.23 -3.84
CA LEU A 46 8.36 -4.61 -4.18
C LEU A 46 7.50 -5.28 -3.09
N LEU A 47 7.86 -5.12 -1.83
CA LEU A 47 7.10 -5.67 -0.70
C LEU A 47 5.70 -5.05 -0.60
N TRP A 48 5.59 -3.74 -0.83
CA TRP A 48 4.31 -3.03 -0.88
C TRP A 48 3.43 -3.47 -2.04
N THR A 49 4.00 -3.72 -3.21
CA THR A 49 3.28 -4.33 -4.33
C THR A 49 2.74 -5.71 -3.93
N LEU A 50 3.54 -6.58 -3.31
CA LEU A 50 3.07 -7.90 -2.88
C LEU A 50 2.00 -7.83 -1.78
N ALA A 51 2.17 -6.94 -0.81
CA ALA A 51 1.17 -6.68 0.23
C ALA A 51 -0.17 -6.24 -0.40
N SER A 52 -0.12 -5.37 -1.40
CA SER A 52 -1.31 -4.85 -2.06
C SER A 52 -2.13 -5.93 -2.78
N LEU A 53 -1.48 -6.92 -3.41
CA LEU A 53 -2.17 -8.06 -4.03
C LEU A 53 -2.88 -8.92 -2.99
N GLY A 54 -2.23 -9.13 -1.84
CA GLY A 54 -2.82 -9.88 -0.76
C GLY A 54 -4.02 -9.16 -0.14
N PHE A 55 -3.94 -7.85 0.08
CA PHE A 55 -5.09 -7.04 0.52
C PHE A 55 -6.23 -7.05 -0.52
N GLY A 56 -5.91 -6.94 -1.81
CA GLY A 56 -6.89 -7.03 -2.90
C GLY A 56 -7.61 -8.37 -2.92
N SER A 57 -6.84 -9.46 -2.84
CA SER A 57 -7.35 -10.83 -2.81
C SER A 57 -8.22 -11.11 -1.59
N TYR A 58 -7.76 -10.71 -0.40
CA TYR A 58 -8.51 -10.79 0.85
C TYR A 58 -9.83 -10.03 0.73
N GLY A 59 -9.79 -8.79 0.25
CA GLY A 59 -10.98 -7.96 0.11
C GLY A 59 -12.02 -8.53 -0.85
N ILE A 60 -11.58 -9.18 -1.94
CA ILE A 60 -12.47 -9.86 -2.89
C ILE A 60 -13.17 -11.06 -2.23
N VAL A 61 -12.42 -11.88 -1.50
CA VAL A 61 -12.95 -13.10 -0.86
C VAL A 61 -13.85 -12.78 0.34
N GLU A 62 -13.51 -11.78 1.14
CA GLU A 62 -14.39 -11.28 2.23
C GLU A 62 -15.61 -10.48 1.74
N HIS A 63 -15.72 -10.24 0.42
CA HIS A 63 -16.77 -9.39 -0.15
C HIS A 63 -16.82 -7.98 0.48
N LEU A 64 -15.65 -7.37 0.69
CA LEU A 64 -15.55 -6.02 1.21
C LEU A 64 -16.13 -4.99 0.22
N SER A 65 -16.40 -3.79 0.72
CA SER A 65 -16.90 -2.70 -0.13
C SER A 65 -15.93 -2.41 -1.29
N ILE A 66 -16.48 -2.07 -2.46
CA ILE A 66 -15.70 -1.80 -3.69
C ILE A 66 -14.54 -0.81 -3.43
N PRO A 67 -14.70 0.30 -2.69
CA PRO A 67 -13.60 1.21 -2.41
C PRO A 67 -12.42 0.53 -1.69
N ILE A 68 -12.69 -0.33 -0.71
CA ILE A 68 -11.66 -1.05 0.06
C ILE A 68 -10.95 -2.09 -0.81
N ILE A 69 -11.65 -2.69 -1.78
CA ILE A 69 -11.04 -3.59 -2.76
C ILE A 69 -10.17 -2.80 -3.75
N VAL A 70 -10.66 -1.68 -4.29
CA VAL A 70 -9.97 -0.93 -5.35
C VAL A 70 -8.71 -0.22 -4.84
N GLN A 71 -8.75 0.32 -3.62
CA GLN A 71 -7.63 1.05 -3.01
C GLN A 71 -6.29 0.30 -3.08
N PRO A 72 -6.15 -0.95 -2.58
CA PRO A 72 -4.87 -1.66 -2.63
C PRO A 72 -4.42 -1.94 -4.07
N HIS A 73 -5.32 -2.18 -5.03
CA HIS A 73 -4.91 -2.34 -6.43
C HIS A 73 -4.30 -1.06 -7.01
N LEU A 74 -4.87 0.11 -6.70
CA LEU A 74 -4.31 1.41 -7.10
C LEU A 74 -2.95 1.65 -6.45
N PHE A 75 -2.84 1.44 -5.14
CA PHE A 75 -1.59 1.55 -4.40
C PHE A 75 -0.51 0.60 -4.97
N GLY A 76 -0.86 -0.66 -5.22
CA GLY A 76 0.01 -1.68 -5.80
C GLY A 76 0.48 -1.33 -7.21
N PHE A 77 -0.40 -0.77 -8.02
CA PHE A 77 -0.06 -0.26 -9.36
C PHE A 77 0.98 0.87 -9.27
N PHE A 78 0.74 1.87 -8.43
CA PHE A 78 1.68 2.98 -8.25
C PHE A 78 3.01 2.53 -7.61
N SER A 79 2.97 1.61 -6.65
CA SER A 79 4.17 1.01 -6.06
C SER A 79 5.01 0.27 -7.09
N THR A 80 4.35 -0.47 -8.00
CA THR A 80 5.02 -1.16 -9.11
C THR A 80 5.68 -0.16 -10.07
N ILE A 81 5.04 0.98 -10.36
CA ILE A 81 5.67 2.05 -11.15
C ILE A 81 6.92 2.59 -10.45
N CYS A 82 6.87 2.88 -9.14
CA CYS A 82 8.03 3.32 -8.37
C CYS A 82 9.16 2.28 -8.40
N TYR A 83 8.84 1.00 -8.25
CA TYR A 83 9.81 -0.09 -8.38
C TYR A 83 10.48 -0.11 -9.77
N LEU A 84 9.69 -0.01 -10.84
CA LEU A 84 10.20 0.03 -12.21
C LEU A 84 11.05 1.28 -12.48
N GLN A 85 10.68 2.43 -11.90
CA GLN A 85 11.50 3.65 -11.95
C GLN A 85 12.84 3.44 -11.23
N CYS A 86 12.86 2.73 -10.10
CA CYS A 86 14.11 2.36 -9.44
C CYS A 86 15.00 1.49 -10.34
N MET A 87 14.43 0.50 -11.02
CA MET A 87 15.18 -0.33 -11.98
C MET A 87 15.67 0.48 -13.19
N TYR A 88 14.87 1.41 -13.70
CA TYR A 88 15.23 2.19 -14.89
C TYR A 88 16.31 3.24 -14.58
N TYR A 89 16.10 4.07 -13.55
CA TYR A 89 16.97 5.21 -13.26
C TYR A 89 18.23 4.82 -12.47
N ARG A 90 18.13 3.93 -11.47
CA ARG A 90 19.30 3.51 -10.67
C ARG A 90 20.17 2.48 -11.40
N GLN A 91 19.56 1.42 -11.94
CA GLN A 91 20.31 0.33 -12.58
C GLN A 91 20.63 0.63 -14.06
N LYS A 92 20.24 1.81 -14.57
CA LYS A 92 20.44 2.27 -15.96
C LYS A 92 20.03 1.24 -17.01
N THR A 93 18.92 0.56 -16.74
CA THR A 93 18.41 -0.51 -17.59
C THR A 93 17.91 0.07 -18.92
N SER A 94 18.15 -0.62 -20.05
CA SER A 94 17.64 -0.18 -21.37
C SER A 94 16.10 -0.14 -21.38
N ARG A 95 15.52 0.83 -22.11
CA ARG A 95 14.06 1.03 -22.23
C ARG A 95 13.31 -0.24 -22.65
N GLN A 96 13.86 -1.00 -23.60
CA GLN A 96 13.24 -2.24 -24.06
C GLN A 96 13.23 -3.30 -22.96
N LYS A 97 14.33 -3.45 -22.23
CA LYS A 97 14.44 -4.41 -21.12
C LYS A 97 13.49 -4.03 -19.98
N THR A 98 13.39 -2.75 -19.63
CA THR A 98 12.40 -2.27 -18.65
C THR A 98 10.98 -2.55 -19.09
N PHE A 99 10.65 -2.35 -20.38
CA PHE A 99 9.32 -2.67 -20.91
C PHE A 99 8.98 -4.16 -20.76
N PHE A 100 9.86 -5.06 -21.20
CA PHE A 100 9.62 -6.51 -21.05
C PHE A 100 9.54 -6.96 -19.58
N ILE A 101 10.37 -6.39 -18.71
CA ILE A 101 10.28 -6.64 -17.25
C ILE A 101 8.95 -6.15 -16.71
N SER A 102 8.48 -4.97 -17.11
CA SER A 102 7.20 -4.41 -16.66
C SER A 102 6.05 -5.33 -17.06
N VAL A 103 5.99 -5.74 -18.33
CA VAL A 103 4.96 -6.65 -18.83
C VAL A 103 5.01 -7.99 -18.09
N GLY A 104 6.20 -8.59 -17.97
CA GLY A 104 6.37 -9.85 -17.25
C GLY A 104 5.98 -9.74 -15.77
N MET A 105 6.27 -8.62 -15.13
CA MET A 105 5.90 -8.34 -13.74
C MET A 105 4.39 -8.22 -13.59
N PHE A 106 3.70 -7.46 -14.44
CA PHE A 106 2.23 -7.36 -14.38
C PHE A 106 1.53 -8.71 -14.61
N VAL A 107 2.01 -9.52 -15.56
CA VAL A 107 1.49 -10.88 -15.77
C VAL A 107 1.71 -11.76 -14.55
N LEU A 108 2.91 -11.72 -13.96
CA LEU A 108 3.24 -12.48 -12.76
C LEU A 108 2.38 -12.05 -11.56
N LEU A 109 2.23 -10.74 -11.33
CA LEU A 109 1.45 -10.18 -10.23
C LEU A 109 -0.03 -10.56 -10.37
N ALA A 110 -0.61 -10.46 -11.57
CA ALA A 110 -1.97 -10.93 -11.83
C ALA A 110 -2.13 -12.44 -11.57
N GLY A 111 -1.14 -13.25 -11.98
CA GLY A 111 -1.13 -14.69 -11.69
C GLY A 111 -1.06 -15.01 -10.20
N ILE A 112 -0.24 -14.26 -9.45
CA ILE A 112 -0.12 -14.39 -7.98
C ILE A 112 -1.44 -14.03 -7.31
N GLU A 113 -2.07 -12.93 -7.71
CA GLU A 113 -3.34 -12.47 -7.15
C GLU A 113 -4.47 -13.47 -7.42
N VAL A 114 -4.63 -13.91 -8.68
CA VAL A 114 -5.61 -14.95 -9.03
C VAL A 114 -5.35 -16.23 -8.23
N GLY A 115 -4.08 -16.64 -8.12
CA GLY A 115 -3.69 -17.80 -7.30
C GLY A 115 -4.05 -17.62 -5.82
N ALA A 116 -3.83 -16.44 -5.26
CA ALA A 116 -4.17 -16.12 -3.87
C ALA A 116 -5.68 -16.13 -3.61
N ILE A 117 -6.48 -15.59 -4.54
CA ILE A 117 -7.95 -15.65 -4.49
C ILE A 117 -8.42 -17.12 -4.48
N PHE A 118 -7.98 -17.93 -5.44
CA PHE A 118 -8.38 -19.33 -5.52
C PHE A 118 -7.88 -20.16 -4.34
N ALA A 119 -6.67 -19.91 -3.85
CA ALA A 119 -6.13 -20.59 -2.67
C ALA A 119 -6.95 -20.28 -1.41
N THR A 120 -7.31 -19.00 -1.21
CA THR A 120 -8.12 -18.55 -0.08
C THR A 120 -9.53 -19.14 -0.18
N LEU A 121 -10.17 -19.05 -1.35
CA LEU A 121 -11.47 -19.67 -1.60
C LEU A 121 -11.46 -21.18 -1.38
N ALA A 122 -10.41 -21.88 -1.85
CA ALA A 122 -10.28 -23.31 -1.63
C ALA A 122 -10.14 -23.64 -0.13
N GLY A 123 -9.34 -22.89 0.63
CA GLY A 123 -9.21 -23.10 2.07
C GLY A 123 -10.52 -22.84 2.82
N VAL A 124 -11.25 -21.78 2.47
CA VAL A 124 -12.57 -21.48 3.04
C VAL A 124 -13.58 -22.59 2.70
N ASN A 125 -13.67 -23.00 1.43
CA ASN A 125 -14.61 -24.04 0.99
C ASN A 125 -14.33 -25.41 1.62
N HIS A 126 -13.07 -25.72 1.92
CA HIS A 126 -12.67 -26.95 2.61
C HIS A 126 -12.67 -26.80 4.16
N ASN A 127 -13.17 -25.68 4.70
CA ASN A 127 -13.21 -25.38 6.13
C ASN A 127 -11.82 -25.48 6.81
N VAL A 128 -10.76 -25.10 6.10
CA VAL A 128 -9.41 -25.03 6.66
C VAL A 128 -9.34 -23.82 7.59
N PHE A 129 -9.29 -24.11 8.89
CA PHE A 129 -9.26 -23.10 9.94
C PHE A 129 -8.07 -22.12 9.77
N GLY A 130 -8.33 -20.83 9.95
CA GLY A 130 -7.32 -19.78 9.88
C GLY A 130 -6.92 -19.35 8.46
N THR A 131 -7.52 -19.91 7.40
CA THR A 131 -7.24 -19.48 6.01
C THR A 131 -7.51 -17.99 5.82
N MET A 132 -8.68 -17.52 6.29
CA MET A 132 -9.10 -16.14 6.11
C MET A 132 -8.28 -15.17 6.94
N ASP A 133 -7.98 -15.55 8.19
CA ASP A 133 -7.13 -14.78 9.09
C ASP A 133 -5.72 -14.61 8.50
N ALA A 134 -5.15 -15.69 7.93
CA ALA A 134 -3.86 -15.64 7.27
C ALA A 134 -3.86 -14.75 6.02
N ALA A 135 -4.93 -14.83 5.20
CA ALA A 135 -5.09 -13.98 4.02
C ALA A 135 -5.17 -12.49 4.37
N GLY A 136 -5.77 -12.14 5.52
CA GLY A 136 -5.81 -10.77 6.03
C GLY A 136 -4.52 -10.32 6.75
N ALA A 137 -3.84 -11.22 7.46
CA ALA A 137 -2.66 -10.88 8.26
C ALA A 137 -1.36 -10.80 7.45
N LEU A 138 -1.16 -11.69 6.47
CA LEU A 138 0.05 -11.72 5.65
C LEU A 138 0.33 -10.38 4.94
N PRO A 139 -0.66 -9.71 4.31
CA PRO A 139 -0.47 -8.38 3.72
C PRO A 139 0.00 -7.32 4.70
N VAL A 140 -0.53 -7.32 5.93
CA VAL A 140 -0.13 -6.38 6.99
C VAL A 140 1.34 -6.57 7.36
N VAL A 141 1.77 -7.82 7.51
CA VAL A 141 3.18 -8.15 7.78
C VAL A 141 4.07 -7.69 6.63
N LEU A 142 3.70 -7.97 5.38
CA LEU A 142 4.48 -7.55 4.21
C LEU A 142 4.58 -6.02 4.09
N LEU A 143 3.48 -5.31 4.38
CA LEU A 143 3.45 -3.84 4.37
C LEU A 143 4.44 -3.28 5.40
N PHE A 144 4.39 -3.79 6.63
CA PHE A 144 5.31 -3.40 7.71
C PHE A 144 6.77 -3.71 7.37
N LEU A 145 7.06 -4.92 6.89
CA LEU A 145 8.40 -5.30 6.44
C LEU A 145 8.88 -4.42 5.27
N GLY A 146 7.97 -3.91 4.45
CA GLY A 146 8.26 -2.96 3.38
C GLY A 146 8.82 -1.63 3.88
N PHE A 147 8.37 -1.14 5.04
CA PHE A 147 8.91 0.08 5.64
C PHE A 147 10.36 -0.08 6.15
N LEU A 148 10.74 -1.29 6.58
CA LEU A 148 12.04 -1.53 7.25
C LEU A 148 13.26 -1.11 6.41
N PRO A 149 13.40 -1.50 5.12
CA PRO A 149 14.54 -1.08 4.31
C PRO A 149 14.71 0.44 4.24
N GLN A 150 13.61 1.18 3.99
CA GLN A 150 13.66 2.63 3.86
C GLN A 150 14.01 3.30 5.20
N TYR A 151 13.49 2.77 6.31
CA TYR A 151 13.82 3.26 7.65
C TYR A 151 15.29 3.01 8.00
N THR A 152 15.84 1.85 7.62
CA THR A 152 17.26 1.56 7.83
C THR A 152 18.17 2.48 7.01
N ASP A 153 17.75 2.84 5.79
CA ASP A 153 18.49 3.79 4.95
C ASP A 153 18.44 5.21 5.54
N PHE A 154 17.31 5.63 6.09
CA PHE A 154 17.17 6.90 6.81
C PHE A 154 18.08 6.96 8.04
N LEU A 155 18.07 5.93 8.89
CA LEU A 155 18.89 5.88 10.10
C LEU A 155 20.40 5.87 9.81
N ARG A 156 20.82 5.29 8.68
CA ARG A 156 22.25 5.23 8.30
C ARG A 156 22.74 6.53 7.67
N ASN A 157 21.92 7.15 6.83
CA ASN A 157 22.34 8.29 6.01
C ASN A 157 21.92 9.65 6.60
N HIS A 158 21.10 9.67 7.66
CA HIS A 158 20.55 10.86 8.31
C HIS A 158 19.94 11.87 7.32
N SER A 159 19.39 11.36 6.22
CA SER A 159 18.94 12.17 5.09
C SER A 159 17.74 11.52 4.43
N VAL A 160 16.71 12.32 4.22
CA VAL A 160 15.45 11.98 3.52
C VAL A 160 15.60 12.00 2.00
N GLN A 161 16.83 11.94 1.49
CA GLN A 161 17.12 12.08 0.06
C GLN A 161 16.28 11.09 -0.77
N GLY A 162 15.63 11.63 -1.82
CA GLY A 162 14.86 10.86 -2.78
C GLY A 162 13.39 10.65 -2.43
N VAL A 163 12.99 10.77 -1.16
CA VAL A 163 11.59 10.62 -0.75
C VAL A 163 10.82 11.93 -0.97
N SER A 164 9.65 11.85 -1.59
CA SER A 164 8.78 13.00 -1.85
C SER A 164 8.04 13.40 -0.57
N MET A 165 8.25 14.65 -0.13
CA MET A 165 7.54 15.20 1.03
C MET A 165 6.03 15.26 0.80
N VAL A 166 5.60 15.46 -0.45
CA VAL A 166 4.17 15.44 -0.79
C VAL A 166 3.60 14.04 -0.64
N PHE A 167 4.35 12.99 -0.96
CA PHE A 167 3.95 11.61 -0.67
C PHE A 167 3.79 11.37 0.83
N ILE A 168 4.80 11.70 1.65
CA ILE A 168 4.75 11.50 3.11
C ILE A 168 3.55 12.25 3.72
N THR A 169 3.34 13.51 3.34
CA THR A 169 2.20 14.28 3.85
C THR A 169 0.85 13.73 3.40
N ALA A 170 0.77 13.15 2.19
CA ALA A 170 -0.46 12.51 1.71
C ALA A 170 -0.75 11.20 2.46
N ASP A 171 0.28 10.39 2.75
CA ASP A 171 0.15 9.15 3.51
C ASP A 171 -0.25 9.43 4.98
N ALA A 172 0.41 10.40 5.60
CA ALA A 172 0.06 10.88 6.93
C ALA A 172 -1.37 11.45 6.99
N ALA A 173 -1.79 12.23 5.99
CA ALA A 173 -3.15 12.75 5.90
C ALA A 173 -4.19 11.62 5.77
N GLY A 174 -3.91 10.61 4.93
CA GLY A 174 -4.75 9.43 4.79
C GLY A 174 -4.91 8.68 6.12
N SER A 175 -3.81 8.50 6.86
CA SER A 175 -3.82 7.88 8.19
C SER A 175 -4.62 8.68 9.21
N ILE A 176 -4.45 10.01 9.24
CA ILE A 176 -5.19 10.90 10.15
C ILE A 176 -6.69 10.87 9.85
N PHE A 177 -7.10 11.01 8.59
CA PHE A 177 -8.52 10.97 8.22
C PHE A 177 -9.15 9.61 8.54
N SER A 178 -8.42 8.51 8.31
CA SER A 178 -8.91 7.18 8.64
C SER A 178 -9.03 6.96 10.15
N LEU A 179 -8.13 7.52 10.96
CA LEU A 179 -8.24 7.53 12.43
C LEU A 179 -9.43 8.35 12.92
N ILE A 180 -9.68 9.53 12.33
CA ILE A 180 -10.86 10.36 12.67
C ILE A 180 -12.14 9.60 12.34
N SER A 181 -12.21 9.00 11.14
CA SER A 181 -13.34 8.14 10.75
C SER A 181 -13.61 7.06 11.79
N LEU A 182 -12.56 6.34 12.18
CA LEU A 182 -12.68 5.25 13.14
C LEU A 182 -13.09 5.71 14.55
N ALA A 183 -12.59 6.86 15.01
CA ALA A 183 -12.98 7.45 16.28
C ALA A 183 -14.46 7.90 16.29
N LEU A 184 -15.02 8.17 15.11
CA LEU A 184 -16.43 8.50 14.91
C LEU A 184 -17.31 7.27 14.72
N ARG A 185 -16.76 6.05 14.67
CA ARG A 185 -17.54 4.82 14.60
C ARG A 185 -18.18 4.49 15.95
N ASP A 186 -19.26 3.73 15.97
CA ASP A 186 -19.90 3.29 17.22
C ASP A 186 -19.11 2.17 17.92
N GLU A 187 -18.50 1.28 17.13
CA GLU A 187 -17.59 0.23 17.62
C GLU A 187 -16.16 0.54 17.16
N PHE A 188 -15.25 0.63 18.12
CA PHE A 188 -13.86 0.96 17.84
C PHE A 188 -13.07 -0.29 17.41
N ASP A 189 -12.55 -0.26 16.19
CA ASP A 189 -11.69 -1.31 15.63
C ASP A 189 -10.21 -1.04 15.97
N LEU A 190 -9.74 -1.61 17.09
CA LEU A 190 -8.37 -1.40 17.55
C LEU A 190 -7.32 -1.84 16.51
N LEU A 191 -7.58 -2.90 15.74
CA LEU A 191 -6.61 -3.43 14.78
C LEU A 191 -6.44 -2.46 13.60
N ALA A 192 -7.56 -1.95 13.06
CA ALA A 192 -7.53 -0.91 12.04
C ALA A 192 -6.82 0.36 12.55
N ALA A 193 -7.11 0.79 13.79
CA ALA A 193 -6.45 1.93 14.41
C ALA A 193 -4.93 1.75 14.50
N MET A 194 -4.47 0.57 14.93
CA MET A 194 -3.05 0.26 15.07
C MET A 194 -2.31 0.38 13.74
N ASN A 195 -2.90 -0.11 12.64
CA ASN A 195 -2.30 0.04 11.31
C ASN A 195 -2.10 1.52 10.95
N TYR A 196 -3.12 2.36 11.16
CA TYR A 196 -3.03 3.79 10.87
C TYR A 196 -2.02 4.52 11.76
N VAL A 197 -1.93 4.15 13.03
CA VAL A 197 -0.95 4.71 13.96
C VAL A 197 0.48 4.28 13.59
N ILE A 198 0.69 3.03 13.19
CA ILE A 198 2.01 2.56 12.76
C ILE A 198 2.47 3.33 11.52
N VAL A 199 1.62 3.44 10.50
CA VAL A 199 1.93 4.19 9.27
C VAL A 199 2.23 5.65 9.61
N LEU A 200 1.36 6.32 10.35
CA LEU A 200 1.56 7.70 10.78
C LEU A 200 2.86 7.88 11.59
N SER A 201 3.20 6.94 12.46
CA SER A 201 4.44 6.99 13.24
C SER A 201 5.67 6.83 12.35
N CYS A 202 5.61 5.94 11.35
CA CYS A 202 6.68 5.80 10.36
C CYS A 202 6.86 7.08 9.55
N ASP A 203 5.78 7.72 9.12
CA ASP A 203 5.82 8.95 8.34
C ASP A 203 6.37 10.15 9.12
N LEU A 204 6.08 10.23 10.43
CA LEU A 204 6.55 11.33 11.28
C LEU A 204 8.04 11.28 11.61
N VAL A 205 8.70 10.13 11.43
CA VAL A 205 10.15 10.00 11.67
C VAL A 205 10.98 10.47 10.47
N VAL A 206 10.39 10.45 9.28
CA VAL A 206 11.03 10.74 7.98
C VAL A 206 10.96 12.24 7.70
#